data_AF-A0A8T7BM17-F1
#
_entry.id   AF-A0A8T7BM17-F1
#
_cell.length_a   1.000
_cell.length_b   1.000
_cell.length_c   1.000
_cell.angle_alpha   90.00
_cell.angle_beta   90.00
_cell.angle_gamma   90.00
#
_symmetry.space_group_name_H-M   'P 1'
#
loop_
_entity.id
_entity.type
_entity.pdbx_description
1 polymer ?
#
loop_
_entity_poly.entity_id
_entity_poly.type
_entity_poly.pdbx_seq_one_letter_code
_entity_poly.pdbx_strand_id
1 'polypeptide(L)'
;MNKFITHLKIFIVCSGILLSACGIIPETQSSDEPEILTIYPDGSMRLMGRPIPPEDVIIYPDGYGGEKAAIKSGLQPLHPPFYRDTIIVERVEEEETSEE
;
A
#
# COMPACT_ATOMS: atom_id res chain seq x y z
N MET A 1 -25.80 51.30 1.32
CA MET A 1 -26.27 49.92 1.61
C MET A 1 -25.68 48.86 0.68
N ASN A 2 -25.61 49.09 -0.64
CA ASN A 2 -25.14 48.07 -1.59
C ASN A 2 -23.68 47.63 -1.39
N LYS A 3 -22.76 48.54 -1.01
CA LYS A 3 -21.33 48.21 -0.78
C LYS A 3 -21.10 47.23 0.39
N PHE A 4 -21.89 47.35 1.46
CA PHE A 4 -21.80 46.45 2.61
C PHE A 4 -22.24 45.03 2.27
N ILE A 5 -23.27 44.90 1.41
CA ILE A 5 -23.78 43.63 0.92
C ILE A 5 -22.79 42.95 -0.04
N THR A 6 -22.05 43.72 -0.84
CA THR A 6 -20.98 43.16 -1.70
C THR A 6 -19.81 42.63 -0.88
N HIS A 7 -19.36 43.34 0.16
CA HIS A 7 -18.28 42.86 1.02
C HIS A 7 -18.68 41.64 1.86
N LEU A 8 -19.94 41.57 2.32
CA LEU A 8 -20.47 40.41 3.02
C LEU A 8 -20.49 39.15 2.14
N LYS A 9 -20.87 39.28 0.86
CA LYS A 9 -20.86 38.17 -0.10
C LYS A 9 -19.44 37.67 -0.38
N ILE A 10 -18.48 38.59 -0.54
CA ILE A 10 -17.07 38.23 -0.75
C ILE A 10 -16.52 37.49 0.47
N PHE A 11 -16.87 37.92 1.68
CA PHE A 11 -16.43 37.26 2.92
C PHE A 11 -16.97 35.83 3.05
N ILE A 12 -18.23 35.59 2.67
CA ILE A 12 -18.86 34.25 2.68
C ILE A 12 -18.22 33.32 1.65
N VAL A 13 -17.88 33.82 0.46
CA VAL A 13 -17.21 33.02 -0.57
C VAL A 13 -15.78 32.66 -0.16
N CYS A 14 -15.02 33.60 0.39
CA CYS A 14 -13.67 33.33 0.88
C CYS A 14 -13.64 32.36 2.06
N SER A 15 -14.62 32.42 2.98
CA SER A 15 -14.67 31.46 4.10
C SER A 15 -15.07 30.05 3.66
N GLY A 16 -15.91 29.93 2.63
CA GLY A 16 -16.29 28.63 2.05
C GLY A 16 -15.12 27.91 1.35
N ILE A 17 -14.24 28.64 0.68
CA ILE A 17 -13.06 28.06 0.01
C ILE A 17 -12.01 27.54 1.02
N LEU A 18 -11.89 28.18 2.18
CA LEU A 18 -10.97 27.75 3.24
C LEU A 18 -11.38 26.45 3.94
N LEU A 19 -12.66 26.06 3.88
CA LEU A 19 -13.18 24.86 4.54
C LEU A 19 -13.07 23.57 3.69
N SER A 20 -12.71 23.65 2.40
CA SER A 20 -12.59 22.45 1.54
C SER A 20 -11.19 21.82 1.51
N ALA A 21 -10.24 22.30 2.33
CA ALA A 21 -8.84 21.87 2.31
C ALA A 21 -8.46 20.89 3.45
N CYS A 22 -9.40 20.47 4.30
CA CYS A 22 -9.20 19.40 5.28
C CYS A 22 -10.03 18.19 4.85
N GLY A 23 -9.53 16.99 4.63
CA GLY A 23 -8.17 16.47 4.63
C GLY A 23 -8.30 15.02 4.17
N ILE A 24 -7.65 14.64 3.08
CA ILE A 24 -7.39 13.23 2.80
C ILE A 24 -6.16 12.92 3.62
N ILE A 25 -6.37 12.54 4.88
CA ILE A 25 -5.30 11.93 5.67
C ILE A 25 -5.02 10.61 4.97
N PRO A 26 -3.81 10.36 4.42
CA PRO A 26 -3.49 9.02 3.98
C PRO A 26 -3.62 8.13 5.21
N GLU A 27 -4.55 7.19 5.16
CA GLU A 27 -4.63 6.13 6.17
C GLU A 27 -3.21 5.59 6.34
N THR A 28 -2.65 5.87 7.51
CA THR A 28 -1.45 5.17 7.94
C THR A 28 -1.95 3.76 8.16
N GLN A 29 -1.81 2.90 7.14
CA GLN A 29 -2.10 1.48 7.22
C GLN A 29 -1.07 0.85 8.16
N SER A 30 -1.26 1.12 9.45
CA SER A 30 -0.84 0.28 10.55
C SER A 30 -1.95 -0.75 10.72
N SER A 31 -2.17 -1.59 9.69
CA SER A 31 -2.95 -2.79 9.91
C SER A 31 -2.05 -3.75 10.68
N ASP A 32 -2.53 -4.24 11.82
CA ASP A 32 -1.91 -5.37 12.53
C ASP A 32 -1.94 -6.66 11.70
N GLU A 33 -2.54 -6.63 10.50
CA GLU A 33 -2.53 -7.71 9.54
C GLU A 33 -1.13 -7.91 8.93
N PRO A 34 -0.64 -9.16 8.87
CA PRO A 34 0.67 -9.45 8.29
C PRO A 34 0.70 -9.11 6.80
N GLU A 35 1.83 -8.57 6.35
CA GLU A 35 2.08 -8.39 4.91
C GLU A 35 2.16 -9.75 4.21
N ILE A 36 1.47 -9.90 3.06
CA ILE A 36 1.41 -11.15 2.29
C ILE A 36 2.02 -10.90 0.92
N LEU A 37 3.00 -11.75 0.58
CA LEU A 37 3.55 -11.88 -0.76
C LEU A 37 2.91 -13.11 -1.44
N THR A 38 2.09 -12.85 -2.45
CA THR A 38 1.50 -13.89 -3.29
C THR A 38 2.43 -14.21 -4.46
N ILE A 39 2.80 -15.48 -4.63
CA ILE A 39 3.56 -16.00 -5.75
C ILE A 39 2.63 -16.81 -6.65
N TYR A 40 2.53 -16.40 -7.91
CA TYR A 40 1.69 -17.07 -8.90
C TYR A 40 2.50 -18.15 -9.65
N PRO A 41 1.83 -19.12 -10.31
CA PRO A 41 2.49 -20.17 -11.09
C PRO A 41 3.38 -19.66 -12.22
N ASP A 42 3.03 -18.52 -12.81
CA ASP A 42 3.82 -17.83 -13.84
C ASP A 42 5.11 -17.19 -13.30
N GLY A 43 5.38 -17.31 -12.00
CA GLY A 43 6.51 -16.71 -11.31
C GLY A 43 6.33 -15.23 -10.98
N SER A 44 5.17 -14.64 -11.30
CA SER A 44 4.87 -13.26 -10.92
C SER A 44 4.64 -13.17 -9.40
N MET A 45 5.04 -12.03 -8.83
CA MET A 45 4.98 -11.78 -7.40
C MET A 45 4.16 -10.53 -7.12
N ARG A 46 3.27 -10.59 -6.13
CA ARG A 46 2.48 -9.45 -5.68
C ARG A 46 2.53 -9.31 -4.17
N LEU A 47 3.03 -8.16 -3.69
CA LEU A 47 2.96 -7.77 -2.29
C LEU A 47 1.69 -6.97 -2.06
N MET A 48 0.76 -7.48 -1.23
CA MET A 48 -0.51 -6.80 -0.95
C MET A 48 -1.25 -6.38 -2.24
N GLY A 49 -1.25 -7.29 -3.22
CA GLY A 49 -1.86 -7.08 -4.55
C GLY A 49 -1.07 -6.17 -5.51
N ARG A 50 0.04 -5.57 -5.08
CA ARG A 50 0.90 -4.74 -5.94
C ARG A 50 2.01 -5.57 -6.57
N PRO A 51 2.26 -5.47 -7.89
CA PRO A 51 3.36 -6.18 -8.52
C PRO A 51 4.69 -5.72 -7.93
N ILE A 52 5.57 -6.67 -7.63
CA ILE A 52 6.91 -6.39 -7.15
C ILE A 52 7.96 -7.10 -8.02
N PRO A 53 9.07 -6.42 -8.35
CA PRO A 53 10.20 -7.07 -9.02
C PRO A 53 10.79 -8.21 -8.16
N PRO A 54 11.06 -9.40 -8.73
CA PRO A 54 11.68 -10.51 -8.01
C PRO A 54 13.04 -10.17 -7.39
N GLU A 55 13.82 -9.27 -8.01
CA GLU A 55 15.14 -8.85 -7.52
C GLU A 55 15.11 -8.12 -6.17
N ASP A 56 13.96 -7.59 -5.77
CA ASP A 56 13.77 -6.91 -4.48
C ASP A 56 13.24 -7.84 -3.38
N VAL A 57 13.06 -9.14 -3.69
CA VAL A 57 12.47 -10.14 -2.81
C VAL A 57 13.48 -11.23 -2.46
N ILE A 58 13.59 -11.56 -1.18
CA ILE A 58 14.34 -12.73 -0.69
C ILE A 58 13.38 -13.64 0.04
N ILE A 59 13.20 -14.87 -0.43
CA ILE A 59 12.34 -15.89 0.21
C ILE A 59 13.20 -16.82 1.07
N TYR A 60 12.75 -17.15 2.27
CA TYR A 60 13.44 -18.04 3.20
C TYR A 60 12.44 -18.87 4.04
N PRO A 61 12.86 -20.04 4.53
CA PRO A 61 12.00 -20.87 5.37
C PRO A 61 11.72 -20.19 6.72
N ASP A 62 10.48 -20.31 7.21
CA ASP A 62 10.06 -19.73 8.49
C ASP A 62 10.46 -20.58 9.73
N GLY A 63 10.92 -21.81 9.50
CA GLY A 63 11.29 -22.79 10.53
C GLY A 63 10.16 -23.69 11.04
N TYR A 64 8.92 -23.44 10.62
CA TYR A 64 7.71 -24.17 11.01
C TYR A 64 7.01 -24.90 9.85
N GLY A 65 7.64 -24.89 8.67
CA GLY A 65 7.11 -25.52 7.46
C GLY A 65 6.44 -24.54 6.49
N GLY A 66 6.46 -23.24 6.81
CA GLY A 66 6.06 -22.16 5.91
C GLY A 66 7.25 -21.39 5.33
N GLU A 67 6.93 -20.30 4.64
CA GLU A 67 7.89 -19.41 3.99
C GLU A 67 7.65 -17.96 4.41
N LYS A 68 8.74 -17.21 4.56
CA LYS A 68 8.74 -15.77 4.78
C LYS A 68 9.53 -15.07 3.68
N ALA A 69 9.24 -13.79 3.50
CA ALA A 69 9.93 -12.93 2.56
C ALA A 69 10.54 -11.72 3.25
N ALA A 70 11.73 -11.35 2.79
CA ALA A 70 12.36 -10.08 3.07
C ALA A 70 12.29 -9.20 1.83
N ILE A 71 11.62 -8.05 1.92
CA ILE A 71 11.42 -7.15 0.78
C ILE A 71 12.19 -5.85 0.98
N LYS A 72 12.91 -5.46 -0.06
CA LYS A 72 13.64 -4.19 -0.10
C LYS A 72 12.66 -3.02 -0.10
N SER A 73 12.71 -2.23 0.96
CA SER A 73 11.91 -1.03 1.19
C SER A 73 12.81 0.20 1.27
N GLY A 74 12.23 1.39 1.07
CA GLY A 74 12.98 2.65 1.15
C GLY A 74 13.51 3.19 -0.18
N LEU A 75 12.73 3.09 -1.26
CA LEU A 75 12.99 3.85 -2.51
C LEU A 75 12.84 5.38 -2.32
N GLN A 76 12.52 5.86 -1.13
CA GLN A 76 12.46 7.28 -0.80
C GLN A 76 13.87 7.79 -0.47
N PRO A 77 14.28 8.95 -1.01
CA PRO A 77 15.66 9.45 -0.92
C PRO A 77 16.14 9.80 0.50
N LEU A 78 15.27 9.72 1.51
CA LEU A 78 15.56 10.13 2.88
C LEU A 78 16.21 9.01 3.73
N HIS A 79 16.19 7.75 3.27
CA HIS A 79 16.76 6.63 4.00
C HIS A 79 17.46 5.64 3.06
N PRO A 80 18.57 5.00 3.49
CA PRO A 80 19.15 3.87 2.79
C PRO A 80 18.10 2.75 2.63
N PRO A 81 18.18 1.96 1.54
CA PRO A 81 17.30 0.81 1.37
C PRO A 81 17.54 -0.20 2.50
N PHE A 82 16.46 -0.77 3.01
CA PHE A 82 16.49 -1.80 4.05
C PHE A 82 15.51 -2.91 3.70
N TYR A 83 15.72 -4.10 4.27
CA TYR A 83 14.81 -5.23 4.08
C TYR A 83 13.83 -5.29 5.25
N ARG A 84 12.54 -5.48 4.94
CA ARG A 84 11.50 -5.79 5.93
C ARG A 84 11.27 -7.29 5.92
N ASP A 85 11.36 -7.96 7.07
CA ASP A 85 11.33 -9.43 7.22
C ASP A 85 10.05 -9.96 7.89
N THR A 86 8.98 -9.17 7.85
CA THR A 86 7.68 -9.44 8.46
C THR A 86 6.65 -10.05 7.51
N ILE A 87 7.06 -10.41 6.28
CA ILE A 87 6.14 -10.79 5.21
C ILE A 87 5.99 -12.30 5.13
N ILE A 88 4.74 -12.75 5.04
CA ILE A 88 4.36 -14.15 4.85
C ILE A 88 4.26 -14.44 3.36
N VAL A 89 4.70 -15.62 2.94
CA VAL A 89 4.60 -16.05 1.53
C VAL A 89 3.40 -16.98 1.36
N GLU A 90 2.62 -16.71 0.32
CA GLU A 90 1.50 -17.56 -0.13
C GLU A 90 1.72 -17.94 -1.60
N ARG A 91 1.59 -19.24 -1.90
CA ARG A 91 1.72 -19.76 -3.26
C ARG A 91 0.34 -20.14 -3.78
N VAL A 92 -0.01 -19.61 -4.94
CA VAL A 92 -1.26 -19.99 -5.62
C VAL A 92 -1.01 -21.30 -6.35
N GLU A 93 -1.78 -22.34 -6.01
CA GLU A 93 -1.77 -23.61 -6.72
C GLU A 93 -2.61 -23.48 -8.00
N GLU A 94 -2.16 -24.08 -9.11
CA GLU A 94 -3.03 -24.25 -10.28
C GLU A 94 -4.10 -25.28 -9.89
N GLU A 95 -5.37 -24.85 -9.84
CA GLU A 95 -6.49 -25.79 -9.78
C GLU A 95 -6.48 -26.60 -11.09
N GLU A 96 -5.89 -27.79 -11.05
CA GLU A 96 -6.08 -28.80 -12.10
C GLU A 96 -7.58 -29.08 -12.16
N THR A 97 -8.26 -28.46 -13.13
CA THR A 97 -9.67 -28.72 -13.40
C THR A 97 -9.74 -30.15 -13.93
N SER A 98 -10.00 -31.11 -13.04
CA SER A 98 -10.35 -32.47 -13.40
C SER A 98 -11.75 -32.44 -14.04
N GLU A 99 -11.80 -32.16 -15.34
CA GLU A 99 -12.98 -32.44 -16.16
C GLU A 99 -13.08 -33.97 -16.31
N GLU A 100 -13.99 -34.58 -15.52
CA GLU A 100 -14.50 -35.94 -15.73
C GLU A 100 -15.51 -36.00 -16.89
#